data_AF-A0A8J7TZF6-F1
#
_entry.id   AF-A0A8J7TZF6-F1
#
_cell.length_a   1.000
_cell.length_b   1.000
_cell.length_c   1.000
_cell.angle_alpha   90.00
_cell.angle_beta   90.00
_cell.angle_gamma   90.00
#
_symmetry.space_group_name_H-M   'P 1'
#
loop_
_entity.id
_entity.type
_entity.pdbx_description
1 polymer ?
#
loop_
_entity_poly.entity_id
_entity_poly.type
_entity_poly.pdbx_seq_one_letter_code
_entity_poly.pdbx_strand_id
1 'polypeptide(L)'
;MRHRIWLGAVCAALAGVTMTQSPLHGDEGMWLYSNAPKEYLKKKYGFEPSDQWLDHVRLASVRFNSGGSGSFVSPDGLVMTNHHVGADDLQKLSDEKHDYLKHGFHARTLAEEKKTDGLELNVLLKIEDVTAKVQA
;
A
#
# COMPACT_ATOMS: atom_id res chain seq x y z
N MET A 1 -57.45 29.10 -31.53
CA MET A 1 -56.11 28.54 -31.79
C MET A 1 -55.00 29.51 -31.34
N ARG A 2 -54.83 29.79 -30.04
CA ARG A 2 -53.79 30.73 -29.52
C ARG A 2 -53.22 30.34 -28.15
N HIS A 3 -53.00 29.05 -27.87
CA HIS A 3 -52.43 28.59 -26.57
C HIS A 3 -51.26 27.60 -26.68
N ARG A 4 -50.69 27.37 -27.87
CA ARG A 4 -49.63 26.36 -28.08
C ARG A 4 -48.22 26.93 -28.28
N ILE A 5 -47.94 28.15 -27.81
CA ILE A 5 -46.62 28.80 -28.00
C ILE A 5 -45.81 28.89 -26.70
N TRP A 6 -46.41 28.68 -25.53
CA TRP A 6 -45.72 28.86 -24.24
C TRP A 6 -45.09 27.61 -23.62
N LEU A 7 -45.27 26.41 -24.19
CA LEU A 7 -44.60 25.20 -23.68
C LEU A 7 -43.16 25.02 -24.20
N GLY A 8 -42.75 25.74 -25.24
CA GLY A 8 -41.40 25.59 -25.83
C GLY A 8 -40.29 26.28 -25.03
N ALA A 9 -40.62 27.26 -24.19
CA ALA A 9 -39.63 28.11 -23.54
C ALA A 9 -39.13 27.58 -22.19
N VAL A 10 -39.83 26.63 -21.55
CA VAL A 10 -39.41 26.09 -20.24
C VAL A 10 -38.40 24.95 -20.39
N CYS A 11 -38.46 24.19 -21.50
CA CYS A 11 -37.49 23.11 -21.75
C CYS A 11 -36.09 23.61 -22.15
N ALA A 12 -35.97 24.86 -22.64
CA ALA A 12 -34.69 25.40 -23.08
C ALA A 12 -33.80 25.93 -21.94
N ALA A 13 -34.37 26.20 -20.76
CA ALA A 13 -33.60 26.74 -19.61
C ALA A 13 -32.93 25.65 -18.76
N LEU A 14 -33.31 24.37 -18.92
CA LEU A 14 -32.72 23.25 -18.17
C LEU A 14 -31.55 22.56 -18.90
N ALA A 15 -31.25 22.96 -20.14
CA ALA A 15 -30.17 22.37 -20.94
C ALA A 15 -28.78 23.01 -20.72
N GLY A 16 -28.68 24.03 -19.86
CA GLY A 16 -27.50 24.90 -19.75
C GLY A 16 -26.50 24.58 -18.64
N VAL A 17 -26.75 23.57 -17.80
CA VAL A 17 -25.73 23.11 -16.83
C VAL A 17 -24.93 22.01 -17.49
N THR A 18 -24.05 22.38 -18.40
CA THR A 18 -22.92 21.52 -18.76
C THR A 18 -22.07 21.37 -17.51
N MET A 19 -22.21 20.23 -16.84
CA MET A 19 -21.27 19.81 -15.81
C MET A 19 -19.89 19.79 -16.46
N THR A 20 -19.06 20.77 -16.10
CA THR A 20 -17.63 20.74 -16.40
C THR A 20 -17.07 19.54 -15.64
N GLN A 21 -16.92 18.42 -16.35
CA GLN A 21 -16.20 17.27 -15.83
C GLN A 21 -14.76 17.71 -15.65
N SER A 22 -14.41 18.11 -14.43
CA SER A 22 -13.00 18.21 -14.05
C SER A 22 -12.42 16.81 -14.25
N PRO A 23 -11.36 16.62 -15.05
CA PRO A 23 -10.73 15.33 -15.15
C PRO A 23 -10.30 14.91 -13.74
N LEU A 24 -10.90 13.84 -13.24
CA LEU A 24 -10.46 13.16 -12.03
C LEU A 24 -9.14 12.48 -12.36
N HIS A 25 -8.04 13.23 -12.24
CA HIS A 25 -6.71 12.65 -12.24
C HIS A 25 -6.52 11.97 -10.88
N GLY A 26 -6.60 10.65 -10.85
CA GLY A 26 -6.09 9.90 -9.70
C GLY A 26 -4.59 10.17 -9.55
N ASP A 27 -4.10 10.24 -8.32
CA ASP A 27 -2.68 10.11 -8.05
C ASP A 27 -2.33 8.64 -8.32
N GLU A 28 -1.95 8.34 -9.57
CA GLU A 28 -1.73 6.97 -10.01
C GLU A 28 -0.28 6.51 -9.82
N GLY A 29 -0.17 5.20 -9.54
CA GLY A 29 0.97 4.39 -9.93
C GLY A 29 1.57 3.54 -8.81
N MET A 30 1.76 2.27 -9.12
CA MET A 30 2.61 1.35 -8.38
C MET A 30 3.91 1.20 -9.16
N TRP A 31 4.97 1.81 -8.66
CA TRP A 31 6.24 1.94 -9.37
C TRP A 31 7.30 0.99 -8.79
N LEU A 32 8.18 0.49 -9.66
CA LEU A 32 9.34 -0.28 -9.21
C LEU A 32 10.32 0.64 -8.49
N TYR A 33 11.02 0.14 -7.46
CA TYR A 33 12.14 0.87 -6.86
C TYR A 33 13.23 1.21 -7.90
N SER A 34 13.46 0.32 -8.87
CA SER A 34 14.40 0.51 -9.98
C SER A 34 13.93 1.51 -11.05
N ASN A 35 12.68 1.95 -10.99
CA ASN A 35 12.10 2.88 -11.96
C ASN A 35 11.10 3.83 -11.27
N ALA A 36 11.53 4.45 -10.17
CA ALA A 36 10.72 5.42 -9.45
C ALA A 36 10.50 6.70 -10.30
N PRO A 37 9.29 7.27 -10.31
CA PRO A 37 8.95 8.41 -11.18
C PRO A 37 9.43 9.73 -10.57
N LYS A 38 10.75 9.91 -10.45
CA LYS A 38 11.39 11.03 -9.72
C LYS A 38 10.89 12.41 -10.17
N GLU A 39 10.80 12.64 -11.48
CA GLU A 39 10.33 13.91 -12.04
C GLU A 39 8.88 14.23 -11.64
N TYR A 40 8.00 13.23 -11.65
CA TYR A 40 6.62 13.37 -11.21
C TYR A 40 6.55 13.69 -9.70
N LEU A 41 7.30 12.94 -8.88
CA LEU A 41 7.34 13.15 -7.43
C LEU A 41 7.86 14.54 -7.08
N LYS A 42 8.90 15.02 -7.78
CA LYS A 42 9.46 16.35 -7.62
C LYS A 42 8.47 17.44 -7.99
N LYS A 43 7.85 17.33 -9.17
CA LYS A 43 6.89 18.33 -9.66
C LYS A 43 5.64 18.41 -8.78
N LYS A 44 5.16 17.28 -8.28
CA LYS A 44 3.89 17.19 -7.54
C LYS A 44 4.04 17.41 -6.05
N TYR A 45 5.05 16.81 -5.43
CA TYR A 45 5.23 16.80 -3.99
C TYR A 45 6.49 17.53 -3.53
N GLY A 46 7.30 18.07 -4.44
CA GLY A 46 8.58 18.70 -4.10
C GLY A 46 9.62 17.72 -3.56
N PHE A 47 9.40 16.41 -3.74
CA PHE A 47 10.28 15.37 -3.22
C PHE A 47 10.96 14.63 -4.37
N GLU A 48 12.28 14.60 -4.33
CA GLU A 48 13.11 13.90 -5.31
C GLU A 48 13.89 12.80 -4.58
N PRO A 49 13.43 11.53 -4.61
CA PRO A 49 14.11 10.46 -3.92
C PRO A 49 15.45 10.17 -4.59
N SER A 50 16.52 10.18 -3.80
CA SER A 50 17.84 9.72 -4.25
C SER A 50 17.85 8.19 -4.41
N ASP A 51 18.83 7.68 -5.17
CA ASP A 51 18.99 6.22 -5.32
C ASP A 51 19.31 5.56 -3.98
N GLN A 52 20.11 6.20 -3.13
CA GLN A 52 20.39 5.71 -1.78
C GLN A 52 19.13 5.67 -0.91
N TRP A 53 18.24 6.66 -1.05
CA TRP A 53 16.97 6.67 -0.33
C TRP A 53 16.07 5.52 -0.80
N LEU A 54 15.95 5.31 -2.11
CA LEU A 54 15.20 4.19 -2.70
C LEU A 54 15.77 2.84 -2.25
N ASP A 55 17.09 2.72 -2.17
CA ASP A 55 17.78 1.54 -1.69
C ASP A 55 17.48 1.26 -0.22
N HIS A 56 17.54 2.29 0.61
CA HIS A 56 17.22 2.22 2.02
C HIS A 56 15.77 1.76 2.25
N VAL A 57 14.79 2.38 1.58
CA VAL A 57 13.38 1.98 1.76
C VAL A 57 13.09 0.59 1.21
N ARG A 58 13.76 0.16 0.14
CA ARG A 58 13.67 -1.20 -0.40
C ARG A 58 14.16 -2.23 0.61
N LEU A 59 15.33 -2.00 1.22
CA LEU A 59 15.92 -2.90 2.21
C LEU A 59 15.16 -2.88 3.55
N ALA A 60 14.51 -1.77 3.88
CA ALA A 60 13.66 -1.68 5.05
C ALA A 60 12.27 -2.34 4.87
N SER A 61 11.82 -2.53 3.62
CA SER A 61 10.49 -3.09 3.31
C SER A 61 10.51 -4.62 3.30
N VAL A 62 9.47 -5.22 3.89
CA VAL A 62 9.37 -6.67 4.08
C VAL A 62 8.01 -7.18 3.58
N ARG A 63 8.02 -8.32 2.88
CA ARG A 63 6.80 -9.05 2.51
C ARG A 63 6.56 -10.20 3.51
N PHE A 64 5.36 -10.26 4.04
CA PHE A 64 4.88 -11.40 4.84
C PHE A 64 4.36 -12.49 3.90
N ASN A 65 4.77 -13.75 4.13
CA ASN A 65 4.31 -14.87 3.29
C ASN A 65 2.82 -15.18 3.45
N SER A 66 2.21 -14.83 4.60
CA SER A 66 0.76 -14.85 4.84
C SER A 66 -0.03 -13.81 4.03
N GLY A 67 0.67 -12.90 3.33
CA GLY A 67 0.10 -11.76 2.64
C GLY A 67 0.20 -10.49 3.48
N GLY A 68 0.45 -9.35 2.82
CA GLY A 68 0.66 -8.08 3.48
C GLY A 68 2.13 -7.63 3.47
N SER A 69 2.32 -6.40 3.95
CA SER A 69 3.62 -5.72 3.99
C SER A 69 3.98 -5.37 5.42
N GLY A 70 5.27 -5.20 5.67
CA GLY A 70 5.78 -4.58 6.87
C GLY A 70 7.11 -3.90 6.64
N SER A 71 7.72 -3.41 7.71
CA SER A 71 9.00 -2.73 7.64
C SER A 71 9.86 -3.03 8.86
N PHE A 72 11.18 -3.13 8.65
CA PHE A 72 12.12 -3.00 9.76
C PHE A 72 12.02 -1.60 10.35
N VAL A 73 11.90 -1.53 11.68
CA VAL A 73 11.79 -0.28 12.45
C VAL A 73 12.87 -0.16 13.54
N SER A 74 13.77 -1.14 13.64
CA SER A 74 14.95 -1.09 14.52
C SER A 74 16.17 -1.74 13.85
N PRO A 75 17.40 -1.40 14.29
CA PRO A 75 18.63 -2.04 13.79
C PRO A 75 18.76 -3.51 14.19
N ASP A 76 18.03 -3.95 15.23
CA ASP A 76 18.07 -5.31 15.76
C ASP A 76 16.99 -6.22 15.16
N GLY A 77 16.30 -5.76 14.10
CA GLY A 77 15.37 -6.59 13.33
C GLY A 77 13.91 -6.54 13.81
N LEU A 78 13.50 -5.54 14.61
CA LEU A 78 12.09 -5.35 14.93
C LEU A 78 11.32 -5.01 13.65
N VAL A 79 10.24 -5.75 13.37
CA VAL A 79 9.39 -5.55 12.20
C VAL A 79 8.00 -5.12 12.62
N MET A 80 7.47 -4.09 11.95
CA MET A 80 6.11 -3.60 12.13
C MET A 80 5.24 -4.00 10.95
N THR A 81 4.04 -4.50 11.22
CA THR A 81 2.98 -4.74 10.23
C THR A 81 1.60 -4.46 10.85
N ASN A 82 0.53 -4.61 10.08
CA ASN A 82 -0.83 -4.44 10.58
C ASN A 82 -1.29 -5.64 11.41
N HIS A 83 -2.19 -5.40 12.36
CA HIS A 83 -2.77 -6.44 13.20
C HIS A 83 -3.40 -7.58 12.38
N HIS A 84 -4.12 -7.28 11.30
CA HIS A 84 -4.76 -8.30 10.47
C HIS A 84 -3.76 -9.19 9.71
N VAL A 85 -2.53 -8.71 9.48
CA VAL A 85 -1.47 -9.50 8.85
C VAL A 85 -0.93 -10.55 9.83
N GLY A 86 -0.79 -10.17 11.11
CA GLY A 86 -0.35 -11.08 12.19
C GLY A 86 -1.47 -11.86 12.88
N ALA A 87 -2.74 -11.68 12.49
CA ALA A 87 -3.87 -12.25 13.21
C ALA A 87 -3.87 -13.79 13.22
N ASP A 88 -3.48 -14.41 12.10
CA ASP A 88 -3.37 -15.86 11.98
C ASP A 88 -2.30 -16.43 12.92
N ASP A 89 -1.15 -15.76 13.04
CA ASP A 89 -0.09 -16.15 13.96
C ASP A 89 -0.53 -15.97 15.43
N LEU A 90 -1.19 -14.86 15.76
CA LEU A 90 -1.76 -14.65 17.10
C LEU A 90 -2.77 -15.75 17.45
N GLN A 91 -3.60 -16.16 16.50
CA GLN A 91 -4.56 -17.23 16.69
C GLN A 91 -3.87 -18.59 16.89
N LYS A 92 -2.85 -18.93 16.09
CA LYS A 92 -2.06 -20.17 16.21
C LYS A 92 -1.28 -20.25 17.52
N LEU A 93 -0.80 -19.12 18.03
CA LEU A 93 -0.07 -19.04 19.29
C LEU A 93 -0.99 -19.09 20.52
N SER A 94 -2.29 -18.82 20.34
CA SER A 94 -3.27 -18.84 21.42
C SER A 94 -3.58 -20.28 21.86
N ASP A 95 -3.93 -20.44 23.13
CA ASP A 95 -4.29 -21.73 23.75
C ASP A 95 -5.49 -21.58 24.69
N GLU A 96 -5.87 -22.64 25.40
CA GLU A 96 -7.02 -22.63 26.34
C GLU A 96 -6.88 -21.59 27.47
N LYS A 97 -5.64 -21.20 27.81
CA LYS A 97 -5.32 -20.28 28.90
C LYS A 97 -5.02 -18.87 28.41
N HIS A 98 -4.57 -18.71 27.16
CA HIS A 98 -4.13 -17.44 26.60
C HIS A 98 -4.73 -17.20 25.22
N ASP A 99 -5.64 -16.23 25.13
CA ASP A 99 -6.19 -15.73 23.87
C ASP A 99 -5.47 -14.43 23.47
N TYR A 100 -4.38 -14.56 22.71
CA TYR A 100 -3.55 -13.44 22.28
C TYR A 100 -4.21 -12.59 21.19
N LEU A 101 -5.13 -13.17 20.41
CA LEU A 101 -5.87 -12.43 19.40
C LEU A 101 -6.86 -11.45 20.06
N LYS A 102 -7.50 -11.85 21.16
CA LYS A 102 -8.46 -11.03 21.89
C LYS A 102 -7.82 -10.08 22.89
N HIS A 103 -6.83 -10.56 23.65
CA HIS A 103 -6.25 -9.82 24.77
C HIS A 103 -4.93 -9.12 24.43
N GLY A 104 -4.38 -9.37 23.24
CA GLY A 104 -3.08 -8.88 22.82
C GLY A 104 -1.93 -9.66 23.47
N PHE A 105 -0.73 -9.37 22.99
CA PHE A 105 0.51 -9.95 23.48
C PHE A 105 1.61 -8.88 23.49
N HIS A 106 2.44 -8.89 24.52
CA HIS A 106 3.59 -8.01 24.65
C HIS A 106 4.71 -8.75 25.37
N ALA A 107 5.77 -9.08 24.63
CA ALA A 107 7.01 -9.62 25.19
C ALA A 107 7.81 -8.46 25.82
N ARG A 108 8.14 -8.56 27.11
CA ARG A 108 8.94 -7.54 27.81
C ARG A 108 10.43 -7.69 27.57
N THR A 109 10.84 -8.88 27.14
CA THR A 109 12.22 -9.25 26.85
C THR A 109 12.29 -10.08 25.57
N LEU A 110 13.45 -10.12 24.91
CA LEU A 110 13.66 -10.94 23.70
C LEU A 110 13.39 -12.43 23.97
N ALA A 111 13.65 -12.91 25.18
CA ALA A 111 13.41 -14.30 25.57
C ALA A 111 11.91 -14.64 25.69
N GLU A 112 11.05 -13.63 25.82
CA GLU A 112 9.59 -13.80 25.86
C GLU A 112 8.96 -13.78 24.46
N GLU A 113 9.71 -13.40 23.42
CA GLU A 113 9.20 -13.41 22.04
C GLU A 113 8.81 -14.83 21.62
N LYS A 114 7.64 -14.96 21.02
CA LYS A 114 7.09 -16.25 20.60
C LYS A 114 7.50 -16.56 19.17
N LYS A 115 8.05 -17.76 18.98
CA LYS A 115 8.31 -18.29 17.65
C LYS A 115 6.99 -18.62 16.95
N THR A 116 6.81 -18.08 15.75
CA THR A 116 5.67 -18.36 14.86
C THR A 116 6.10 -19.36 13.79
N ASP A 117 5.64 -20.61 13.88
CA ASP A 117 6.03 -21.65 12.93
C ASP A 117 5.38 -21.41 11.57
N GLY A 118 6.21 -21.39 10.51
CA GLY A 118 5.77 -21.19 9.12
C GLY A 118 5.63 -19.73 8.70
N LEU A 119 5.84 -18.77 9.59
CA LEU A 119 5.93 -17.35 9.21
C LEU A 119 7.27 -17.10 8.52
N GLU A 120 7.23 -16.47 7.34
CA GLU A 120 8.41 -16.04 6.61
C GLU A 120 8.32 -14.57 6.23
N LEU A 121 9.42 -13.86 6.47
CA LEU A 121 9.61 -12.46 6.10
C LEU A 121 10.62 -12.40 4.96
N ASN A 122 10.21 -11.82 3.84
CA ASN A 122 10.99 -11.76 2.62
C ASN A 122 11.46 -10.33 2.33
N VAL A 123 12.76 -10.15 2.12
CA VAL A 123 13.37 -8.86 1.76
C VAL A 123 13.78 -8.89 0.30
N LEU A 124 13.36 -7.88 -0.46
CA LEU A 124 13.76 -7.74 -1.86
C LEU A 124 15.20 -7.22 -1.92
N LEU A 125 16.17 -8.09 -2.24
CA LEU A 125 17.60 -7.73 -2.28
C LEU A 125 18.05 -7.08 -3.59
N LYS A 126 17.47 -7.45 -4.73
CA LYS A 126 17.84 -6.93 -6.05
C LYS A 126 16.65 -7.02 -7.00
N ILE A 127 16.55 -6.05 -7.90
CA ILE A 127 15.71 -6.11 -9.10
C ILE A 127 16.66 -6.13 -10.31
N GLU A 128 16.46 -7.07 -11.22
CA GLU A 128 17.23 -7.17 -12.47
C GLU A 128 16.26 -7.30 -13.64
N ASP A 129 16.47 -6.50 -14.69
CA ASP A 129 15.76 -6.69 -15.96
C ASP A 129 16.37 -7.89 -16.70
N VAL A 130 15.58 -8.94 -16.82
CA VAL A 130 15.95 -10.19 -17.50
C VAL A 130 15.11 -10.44 -18.75
N THR A 131 14.43 -9.42 -19.28
CA THR A 131 13.48 -9.54 -20.40
C THR A 131 14.10 -10.25 -21.60
N ALA A 132 15.30 -9.82 -22.03
CA ALA A 132 16.00 -10.43 -23.15
C ALA A 132 16.39 -11.91 -22.91
N LYS A 133 16.68 -12.31 -21.67
CA LYS A 133 17.03 -13.70 -21.32
C LYS A 133 15.81 -14.62 -21.38
N VAL A 134 14.63 -14.09 -21.05
CA VAL A 134 13.36 -14.86 -21.03
C VAL A 134 12.77 -15.00 -22.45
N GLN A 135 13.00 -14.01 -23.33
CA GLN A 135 12.51 -14.02 -24.71
C GLN A 135 13.42 -14.78 -25.70
N ALA A 136 14.53 -15.34 -25.23
CA ALA A 136 15.52 -16.04 -26.04
C ALA A 136 15.09 -17.44 -26.46
#